data_AF-A0A9P6H9D8-F1
#
_entry.id   AF-A0A9P6H9D8-F1
#
_cell.length_a   1.000
_cell.length_b   1.000
_cell.length_c   1.000
_cell.angle_alpha   90.00
_cell.angle_beta   90.00
_cell.angle_gamma   90.00
#
_symmetry.space_group_name_H-M   'P 1'
#
loop_
_entity.id
_entity.type
_entity.pdbx_description
1 polymer ?
#
loop_
_entity_poly.entity_id
_entity_poly.type
_entity_poly.pdbx_seq_one_letter_code
_entity_poly.pdbx_strand_id
1 'polypeptide(L)' 'MMPVLFNKGNCGAFFTKGAPESNLDRCNSVLVPGGEILPMTESLRSTDVTDKTLSYASQGFVLSLWLT' A
#
# COMPACT_ATOMS: atom_id res chain seq x y z
N MET A 1 -6.16 10.85 0.34
CA MET A 1 -5.79 10.00 -0.82
C MET A 1 -5.57 10.90 -2.02
N MET A 2 -4.45 10.76 -2.71
CA MET A 2 -4.14 11.50 -3.95
C MET A 2 -3.81 10.48 -5.06
N PRO A 3 -4.75 10.20 -5.96
CA PRO A 3 -4.55 9.27 -7.06
C PRO A 3 -3.91 9.94 -8.28
N VAL A 4 -3.12 9.17 -9.04
CA VAL A 4 -2.56 9.55 -10.33
C VAL A 4 -2.76 8.38 -11.29
N LEU A 5 -3.42 8.66 -12.42
CA LEU A 5 -3.50 7.72 -13.53
C LEU A 5 -2.32 7.98 -14.47
N PHE A 6 -1.57 6.93 -14.78
CA PHE A 6 -0.44 6.99 -15.68
C PHE A 6 -0.62 5.98 -16.81
N ASN A 7 -0.25 6.35 -18.03
CA ASN A 7 -0.25 5.42 -19.15
C ASN A 7 1.05 4.61 -19.17
N LYS A 8 0.97 3.30 -18.92
CA LYS A 8 2.08 2.35 -18.98
C LYS A 8 1.96 1.51 -20.25
N GLY A 9 2.24 2.13 -21.41
CA GLY A 9 2.18 1.48 -22.73
C GLY A 9 0.75 1.29 -23.23
N ASN A 10 0.30 0.03 -23.35
CA ASN A 10 -1.08 -0.31 -23.72
C ASN A 10 -1.99 -0.53 -22.50
N CYS A 11 -1.48 -0.37 -21.27
CA CYS A 11 -2.25 -0.51 -20.03
C CYS A 11 -2.17 0.77 -19.19
N GLY A 12 -3.28 1.14 -18.55
CA GLY A 12 -3.28 2.16 -17.51
C GLY A 12 -2.71 1.61 -16.20
N ALA A 13 -1.97 2.45 -15.48
CA ALA A 13 -1.52 2.19 -14.11
C ALA A 13 -2.10 3.26 -13.18
N PHE A 14 -2.61 2.84 -12.02
CA PHE A 14 -3.26 3.74 -11.07
C PHE A 14 -2.45 3.77 -9.77
N PHE A 15 -1.75 4.88 -9.57
CA PHE A 15 -0.93 5.09 -8.38
C PHE A 15 -1.73 5.87 -7.35
N THR A 16 -1.68 5.45 -6.09
CA THR A 16 -2.37 6.15 -5.00
C THR A 16 -1.46 6.30 -3.81
N LYS A 17 -1.50 7.50 -3.21
CA LYS A 17 -0.83 7.83 -1.95
C LYS A 17 -1.83 8.31 -0.91
N GLY A 18 -1.69 7.86 0.33
CA GLY A 18 -2.61 8.25 1.40
C GLY A 18 -2.21 7.74 2.77
N ALA A 19 -3.11 7.98 3.73
CA ALA A 19 -3.04 7.34 5.04
C ALA A 19 -3.08 5.81 4.85
N PRO A 20 -2.25 5.05 5.58
CA PRO A 20 -2.17 3.59 5.48
C PRO A 20 -3.53 2.89 5.52
N GLU A 21 -4.40 3.27 6.45
CA GLU A 21 -5.72 2.69 6.67
C GLU A 21 -6.64 2.92 5.46
N SER A 22 -6.70 4.17 4.99
CA SER A 22 -7.51 4.55 3.82
C SER A 22 -7.09 3.83 2.54
N ASN A 23 -5.83 3.45 2.44
CA ASN A 23 -5.28 2.75 1.29
C ASN A 23 -5.51 1.24 1.40
N LEU A 24 -5.28 0.66 2.59
CA LEU A 24 -5.51 -0.76 2.85
C LEU A 24 -6.96 -1.19 2.64
N ASP A 25 -7.94 -0.34 2.99
CA ASP A 25 -9.36 -0.60 2.76
C ASP A 25 -9.74 -0.81 1.28
N ARG A 26 -8.92 -0.31 0.36
CA ARG A 26 -9.19 -0.37 -1.09
C ARG A 26 -8.33 -1.41 -1.82
N CYS A 27 -7.42 -2.08 -1.11
CA CYS A 27 -6.50 -3.05 -1.69
C CYS A 27 -6.92 -4.49 -1.40
N ASN A 28 -6.89 -5.31 -2.44
CA ASN A 28 -7.17 -6.75 -2.38
C ASN A 28 -5.93 -7.62 -2.67
N SER A 29 -4.83 -7.01 -3.10
CA SER A 29 -3.55 -7.68 -3.39
C SER A 29 -2.37 -6.84 -2.91
N VAL A 30 -1.22 -7.49 -2.74
CA VAL A 30 0.04 -6.86 -2.35
C VAL A 30 1.18 -7.37 -3.22
N LEU A 31 2.10 -6.48 -3.59
CA LEU A 31 3.34 -6.83 -4.25
C LEU A 31 4.40 -7.17 -3.19
N VAL A 32 4.91 -8.38 -3.20
CA VAL A 32 5.93 -8.83 -2.23
C VAL A 32 7.34 -8.77 -2.83
N PRO A 33 8.40 -8.77 -1.99
CA PRO A 33 9.78 -8.89 -2.47
C PRO A 33 9.93 -10.09 -3.40
N GLY A 34 10.56 -9.89 -4.56
CA GLY A 34 10.58 -10.88 -5.64
C GLY A 34 9.60 -10.58 -6.79
N GLY A 35 8.70 -9.61 -6.61
CA GLY A 35 7.83 -9.10 -7.67
C GLY A 35 6.52 -9.89 -7.86
N GLU A 36 6.25 -10.84 -6.98
CA GLU A 36 5.01 -11.61 -6.98
C GLU A 36 3.85 -10.79 -6.39
N ILE A 37 2.66 -10.94 -6.97
CA ILE A 37 1.43 -10.33 -6.47
C ILE A 37 0.64 -11.40 -5.73
N LEU A 38 0.47 -11.21 -4.43
CA LEU A 38 -0.28 -12.12 -3.56
C LEU A 38 -1.62 -11.50 -3.13
N PRO A 39 -2.64 -12.30 -2.81
CA PRO A 39 -3.86 -11.82 -2.17
C PRO A 39 -3.55 -11.13 -0.84
N MET A 40 -4.20 -10.00 -0.59
CA MET A 40 -4.07 -9.27 0.67
C MET A 40 -4.86 -10.02 1.76
N THR A 41 -4.16 -10.84 2.54
CA THR A 41 -4.76 -11.55 3.69
C THR A 41 -4.88 -10.63 4.90
N GLU A 42 -5.74 -11.00 5.85
CA GLU A 42 -5.96 -10.22 7.07
C GLU A 42 -4.71 -10.20 7.97
N SER A 43 -3.93 -11.28 7.96
CA SER A 43 -2.61 -11.35 8.61
C SER A 43 -1.62 -10.35 8.01
N LEU A 44 -1.52 -10.28 6.67
CA LEU A 44 -0.66 -9.31 6.00
C LEU A 44 -1.08 -7.86 6.28
N ARG A 45 -2.39 -7.61 6.30
CA ARG A 45 -2.94 -6.27 6.57
C ARG A 45 -2.63 -5.79 7.99
N SER A 46 -2.92 -6.62 8.98
CA SER A 46 -2.78 -6.26 10.40
C SER A 46 -1.31 -6.34 10.85
N THR A 47 -0.68 -7.51 10.74
CA THR A 47 0.64 -7.76 11.32
C THR A 47 1.77 -7.13 10.51
N ASP A 48 1.73 -7.23 9.18
CA ASP A 48 2.88 -6.83 8.37
C ASP A 48 2.90 -5.36 7.98
N VAL A 49 1.72 -4.76 7.78
CA VAL A 49 1.61 -3.36 7.36
C VAL A 49 1.24 -2.46 8.52
N THR A 50 0.19 -2.78 9.28
CA THR A 50 -0.31 -1.87 10.33
C THR A 50 0.66 -1.78 11.51
N ASP A 51 1.16 -2.91 12.03
CA ASP A 51 2.10 -2.87 13.17
C ASP A 51 3.43 -2.19 12.81
N LYS A 52 3.96 -2.44 11.60
CA LYS A 52 5.16 -1.73 11.12
C LYS A 52 4.90 -0.23 10.96
N THR A 53 3.73 0.14 10.45
CA THR A 53 3.31 1.54 10.32
C THR A 53 3.27 2.20 11.70
N LEU A 54 2.69 1.55 12.71
CA LEU A 54 2.64 2.08 14.08
C LEU A 54 4.04 2.19 14.70
N SER A 55 4.92 1.22 14.45
CA SER A 55 6.31 1.26 14.91
C SER A 55 7.09 2.45 14.33
N TYR A 56 6.87 2.78 13.06
CA TYR A 56 7.49 3.96 12.45
C TYR A 56 6.83 5.26 12.92
N ALA A 57 5.50 5.26 13.10
CA ALA A 57 4.79 6.43 13.61
C ALA A 57 5.23 6.81 15.03
N SER A 58 5.49 5.82 15.90
CA SER A 58 5.99 6.06 17.26
C SER A 58 7.41 6.65 17.31
N GLN A 59 8.18 6.52 16.23
CA GLN A 59 9.48 7.16 16.06
C GLN A 59 9.37 8.60 15.52
N GLY A 60 8.15 9.12 15.32
CA GLY A 60 7.89 10.47 14.82
C GLY A 60 7.87 10.58 13.28
N PHE A 61 7.89 9.46 12.55
CA PHE A 61 7.75 9.48 11.10
C PHE A 61 6.29 9.66 10.68
N VAL A 62 6.04 10.57 9.74
CA VAL A 62 4.75 10.69 9.06
C VAL A 62 4.75 9.78 7.85
N LEU A 63 3.95 8.72 7.92
CA LEU A 63 3.92 7.68 6.90
C LEU A 63 2.81 7.94 5.89
N SER A 64 3.14 7.66 4.64
CA SER A 64 2.16 7.68 3.57
C SER A 64 2.44 6.50 2.65
N LEU A 65 1.45 5.61 2.53
CA LEU A 65 1.59 4.38 1.77
C LEU A 65 1.52 4.72 0.28
N TRP A 66 2.49 4.24 -0.50
CA TRP A 66 2.44 4.25 -1.96
C TRP A 66 2.00 2.89 -2.47
N LEU A 67 1.01 2.87 -3.36
CA LEU A 67 0.49 1.66 -3.97
C LEU A 67 0.51 1.80 -5.50
N THR A 68 0.77 0.68 -6.17
CA THR A 68 0.96 0.56 -7.63
C THR A 68 0.06 -0.52 -8.21
#